data_AF-A0A3D5FL31-F1
#
_entry.id   AF-A0A3D5FL31-F1
#
_cell.length_a   1.000
_cell.length_b   1.000
_cell.length_c   1.000
_cell.angle_alpha   90.00
_cell.angle_beta   90.00
_cell.angle_gamma   90.00
#
_symmetry.space_group_name_H-M   'P 1'
#
loop_
_entity.id
_entity.type
_entity.pdbx_description
1 polymer ?
#
loop_
_entity_poly.entity_id
_entity_poly.type
_entity_poly.pdbx_seq_one_letter_code
_entity_poly.pdbx_strand_id
1 'polypeptide(L)'
;RHVLPNAQIPMVTALGTEIPNLITGSIFIETIFRINGLGKYFVTSALNRDYPMIMATFLLIALLWGVTYMLTDVAYAVLDPRIQLGQRSQR
;
A
#
# COMPACT_ATOMS: atom_id res chain seq x y z
N ARG A 1 -21.40 -14.95 -20.85
CA ARG A 1 -21.99 -13.69 -20.34
C ARG A 1 -21.04 -13.18 -19.24
N HIS A 2 -20.48 -12.00 -19.45
CA HIS A 2 -19.19 -11.52 -18.90
C HIS A 2 -19.14 -11.43 -17.37
N VAL A 3 -18.21 -12.15 -16.73
CA VAL A 3 -17.90 -12.10 -15.28
C VAL A 3 -16.98 -10.91 -14.93
N LEU A 4 -16.34 -10.33 -15.94
CA LEU A 4 -15.39 -9.21 -15.83
C LEU A 4 -15.88 -8.00 -15.02
N PRO A 5 -17.11 -7.47 -15.18
CA PRO A 5 -17.56 -6.31 -14.40
C PRO A 5 -17.80 -6.60 -12.90
N ASN A 6 -17.93 -7.86 -12.49
CA ASN A 6 -18.09 -8.23 -11.08
C ASN A 6 -16.76 -8.64 -10.42
N ALA A 7 -15.74 -8.96 -11.22
CA ALA A 7 -14.39 -9.31 -10.76
C ALA A 7 -13.44 -8.11 -10.68
N GLN A 8 -13.82 -6.95 -11.26
CA GLN A 8 -13.03 -5.71 -11.21
C GLN A 8 -12.83 -5.21 -9.78
N ILE A 9 -13.82 -5.39 -8.90
CA ILE A 9 -13.74 -5.00 -7.49
C ILE A 9 -12.57 -5.74 -6.83
N PRO A 10 -12.56 -7.08 -6.63
CA PRO A 10 -11.45 -7.74 -5.92
C PRO A 10 -10.07 -7.56 -6.57
N MET A 11 -10.01 -7.31 -7.88
CA MET A 11 -8.75 -7.10 -8.59
C MET A 11 -8.07 -5.78 -8.20
N VAL A 12 -8.83 -4.71 -7.96
CA VAL A 12 -8.28 -3.40 -7.55
C VAL A 12 -7.78 -3.43 -6.11
N THR A 13 -8.47 -4.11 -5.18
CA THR A 13 -7.98 -4.29 -3.79
C THR A 13 -6.69 -5.10 -3.82
N ALA A 14 -6.67 -6.21 -4.56
CA ALA A 14 -5.48 -7.05 -4.65
C ALA A 14 -4.27 -6.25 -5.16
N LEU A 15 -4.43 -5.50 -6.24
CA LEU A 15 -3.37 -4.64 -6.78
C LEU A 15 -2.99 -3.50 -5.83
N GLY A 16 -3.95 -2.91 -5.11
CA GLY A 16 -3.70 -1.88 -4.10
C GLY A 16 -2.85 -2.39 -2.94
N THR A 17 -3.09 -3.61 -2.46
CA THR A 17 -2.29 -4.25 -1.42
C THR A 17 -0.89 -4.69 -1.87
N GLU A 18 -0.68 -4.89 -3.18
CA GLU A 18 0.65 -5.24 -3.69
C GLU A 18 1.64 -4.07 -3.64
N ILE A 19 1.18 -2.81 -3.75
CA ILE A 19 2.10 -1.65 -3.72
C ILE A 19 2.82 -1.55 -2.36
N PRO A 20 2.15 -1.58 -1.20
CA PRO A 20 2.80 -1.64 0.11
C PRO A 20 3.70 -2.87 0.27
N ASN A 21 3.27 -4.03 -0.25
CA ASN A 21 4.05 -5.28 -0.19
C ASN A 21 5.37 -5.14 -0.95
N LEU A 22 5.37 -4.50 -2.13
CA LEU A 22 6.58 -4.23 -2.91
C LEU A 22 7.52 -3.27 -2.19
N ILE A 23 6.99 -2.24 -1.51
CA ILE A 23 7.79 -1.30 -0.70
C ILE A 23 8.47 -2.04 0.46
N THR A 24 7.78 -2.96 1.14
CA THR A 24 8.39 -3.74 2.22
C THR A 24 9.35 -4.81 1.68
N GLY A 25 9.02 -5.44 0.55
CA GLY A 25 9.88 -6.41 -0.12
C GLY A 25 11.15 -5.79 -0.70
N SER A 26 11.13 -4.49 -1.07
CA SER A 26 12.29 -3.79 -1.62
C SER A 26 13.46 -3.74 -0.66
N ILE A 27 13.22 -3.83 0.66
CA ILE A 27 14.28 -3.86 1.69
C ILE A 27 15.28 -4.99 1.41
N PHE A 28 14.80 -6.17 0.98
CA PHE A 28 15.67 -7.29 0.65
C PHE A 28 16.52 -7.01 -0.60
N ILE A 29 15.90 -6.42 -1.63
CA ILE A 29 16.59 -6.03 -2.87
C ILE A 29 17.64 -4.96 -2.57
N GLU A 30 17.30 -3.95 -1.78
CA GLU A 30 18.22 -2.88 -1.35
C GLU A 30 19.43 -3.45 -0.61
N THR A 31 19.19 -4.44 0.26
CA THR A 31 20.26 -5.09 1.04
C THR A 31 21.17 -5.95 0.16
N ILE A 32 20.60 -6.80 -0.71
CA ILE A 32 21.37 -7.71 -1.57
C ILE A 32 22.19 -6.95 -2.62
N PHE A 33 21.58 -5.97 -3.28
CA PHE A 33 22.23 -5.19 -4.34
C PHE A 33 22.97 -3.96 -3.82
N ARG A 34 23.03 -3.75 -2.49
CA ARG A 34 23.68 -2.60 -1.83
C ARG A 34 23.18 -1.25 -2.35
N ILE A 35 21.91 -1.19 -2.76
CA ILE A 35 21.26 0.05 -3.20
C ILE A 35 20.97 0.90 -1.97
N ASN A 36 21.24 2.21 -2.05
CA ASN A 36 20.94 3.13 -0.96
C ASN A 36 19.44 3.49 -0.98
N GLY A 37 18.64 2.73 -0.25
CA GLY A 37 17.22 2.99 -0.04
C GLY A 37 16.83 3.15 1.44
N LEU A 38 15.55 3.42 1.68
CA LEU A 38 14.99 3.65 3.01
C LEU A 38 15.01 2.39 3.88
N GLY A 39 14.89 1.21 3.27
CA GLY A 39 14.92 -0.08 3.95
C GLY A 39 16.27 -0.37 4.62
N LYS A 40 17.36 0.04 3.97
CA LYS A 40 18.71 -0.09 4.53
C LYS A 40 18.87 0.64 5.87
N TYR A 41 18.28 1.82 6.02
CA TYR A 41 18.31 2.57 7.28
C TYR A 41 17.56 1.83 8.37
N PHE A 42 16.38 1.27 8.07
CA PHE A 42 15.63 0.46 9.01
C PHE A 42 16.44 -0.76 9.50
N VAL A 43 17.07 -1.51 8.59
CA VAL A 43 17.90 -2.69 8.92
C VAL A 43 19.13 -2.29 9.76
N THR A 44 19.83 -1.25 9.35
CA THR A 44 21.05 -0.80 10.04
C THR A 44 20.74 -0.27 11.44
N SER A 45 19.65 0.49 11.59
CA SER A 45 19.20 1.00 12.89
C SER A 45 18.69 -0.11 13.80
N ALA A 46 18.05 -1.14 13.26
CA ALA A 46 17.68 -2.34 14.03
C ALA A 46 18.92 -3.07 14.60
N LEU A 47 19.99 -3.21 13.80
CA LEU A 47 21.24 -3.81 14.24
C LEU A 47 21.96 -2.95 15.31
N ASN A 48 21.97 -1.63 15.11
CA ASN A 48 22.61 -0.68 16.01
C ASN A 48 21.75 -0.31 17.24
N ARG A 49 20.54 -0.86 17.35
CA ARG A 49 19.54 -0.51 18.39
C ARG A 49 19.25 0.99 18.49
N ASP A 50 19.29 1.67 17.34
CA ASP A 50 18.96 3.08 17.23
C ASP A 50 17.43 3.25 17.14
N TYR A 51 16.78 3.23 18.30
CA TYR A 51 15.32 3.33 18.41
C TYR A 51 14.74 4.61 17.78
N PRO A 52 15.33 5.81 17.96
CA PRO A 52 14.87 7.01 17.26
C PRO A 52 14.82 6.83 15.74
N MET A 53 15.86 6.24 15.15
CA MET A 53 15.91 6.06 13.71
C MET A 53 14.96 4.95 13.22
N ILE A 54 14.76 3.89 14.00
CA ILE A 54 13.72 2.88 13.75
C ILE A 54 12.33 3.53 13.73
N MET A 55 12.02 4.36 14.72
CA MET A 55 10.72 5.03 14.80
C MET A 55 10.51 6.02 13.65
N ALA A 56 11.54 6.79 13.30
CA ALA A 56 11.47 7.72 12.17
C ALA A 56 11.24 7.01 10.82
N THR A 57 11.97 5.93 10.56
CA THR A 57 11.78 5.13 9.34
C THR A 57 10.43 4.43 9.33
N PHE A 58 9.98 3.90 10.46
CA PHE A 58 8.68 3.26 10.58
C PHE A 58 7.52 4.22 10.31
N LEU A 59 7.56 5.43 10.88
CA LEU A 59 6.55 6.47 10.62
C LEU A 59 6.51 6.87 9.15
N LEU A 60 7.67 6.97 8.49
CA LEU A 60 7.75 7.30 7.07
C LEU A 60 7.15 6.18 6.20
N ILE A 61 7.45 4.92 6.49
CA ILE A 61 6.86 3.77 5.79
C ILE A 61 5.33 3.73 6.01
N ALA A 62 4.87 3.94 7.26
CA ALA A 62 3.46 3.98 7.59
C ALA A 62 2.72 5.11 6.85
N LEU A 63 3.35 6.28 6.71
CA LEU A 63 2.81 7.39 5.91
C LEU A 63 2.67 7.00 4.43
N LEU A 64 3.69 6.39 3.84
CA LEU A 64 3.65 5.93 2.45
C LEU A 64 2.57 4.86 2.22
N TRP A 65 2.40 3.96 3.19
CA TRP A 65 1.32 2.98 3.20
C TRP A 65 -0.05 3.66 3.25
N GLY A 66 -0.23 4.62 4.16
CA GLY A 66 -1.48 5.39 4.27
C GLY A 66 -1.81 6.13 2.97
N VAL A 67 -0.83 6.77 2.33
CA VAL A 67 -0.99 7.42 1.02
C VAL A 67 -1.40 6.40 -0.05
N THR A 68 -0.73 5.24 -0.09
CA THR A 68 -1.05 4.18 -1.05
C THR A 68 -2.47 3.65 -0.88
N TYR A 69 -2.91 3.42 0.36
CA TYR A 69 -4.28 2.98 0.63
C TYR A 69 -5.30 4.06 0.27
N MET A 70 -5.03 5.33 0.61
CA MET A 70 -5.90 6.44 0.21
C MET A 70 -6.00 6.56 -1.32
N LEU A 71 -4.91 6.36 -2.06
CA LEU A 71 -4.93 6.30 -3.52
C LEU A 71 -5.73 5.10 -4.03
N THR A 72 -5.63 3.95 -3.37
CA THR A 72 -6.40 2.74 -3.70
C THR A 72 -7.90 2.99 -3.50
N ASP A 73 -8.29 3.62 -2.40
CA ASP A 73 -9.68 3.98 -2.11
C ASP A 73 -10.24 4.98 -3.13
N VAL A 74 -9.44 5.97 -3.55
CA VAL A 74 -9.82 6.91 -4.61
C VAL A 74 -9.94 6.19 -5.96
N ALA A 75 -9.00 5.32 -6.30
CA ALA A 75 -9.08 4.51 -7.52
C ALA A 75 -10.35 3.64 -7.51
N TYR A 76 -10.70 3.07 -6.36
CA TYR A 76 -11.96 2.37 -6.14
C TYR A 76 -13.19 3.24 -6.40
N ALA A 77 -13.23 4.44 -5.84
CA ALA A 77 -14.36 5.36 -6.02
C ALA A 77 -14.55 5.78 -7.49
N VAL A 78 -13.47 5.85 -8.27
CA VAL A 78 -13.52 6.17 -9.71
C VAL A 78 -13.95 4.96 -10.55
N LEU A 79 -13.48 3.76 -10.19
CA LEU A 79 -13.75 2.52 -10.93
C LEU A 79 -15.13 1.93 -10.64
N ASP A 80 -15.71 2.19 -9.47
CA ASP A 80 -17.02 1.67 -9.10
C ASP A 80 -18.14 2.73 -9.18
N PRO A 81 -18.87 2.82 -10.31
CA PRO A 81 -20.04 3.68 -10.44
C PRO A 81 -21.24 3.26 -9.55
N ARG A 82 -21.17 2.12 -8.83
CA ARG A 82 -22.23 1.71 -7.88
C ARG A 82 -22.13 2.42 -6.53
N ILE A 83 -20.98 2.98 -6.17
CA ILE A 83 -20.81 3.76 -4.93
C ILE A 83 -21.64 5.08 -4.99
N GLN A 84 -22.10 5.47 -6.19
CA GLN A 84 -23.05 6.58 -6.38
C GLN A 84 -24.52 6.21 -6.09
N LEU A 85 -24.87 4.95 -5.83
CA LEU A 85 -26.23 4.60 -5.40
C LEU A 85 -26.37 4.69 -3.87
N GLY A 86 -26.15 5.91 -3.38
CA GLY A 86 -26.94 6.37 -2.26
C GLY A 86 -28.43 6.31 -2.63
N GLN A 87 -29.26 5.83 -1.71
CA GLN A 87 -30.71 5.99 -1.72
C GLN A 87 -31.48 5.23 -2.82
N ARG A 88 -31.61 3.91 -2.66
CA ARG A 88 -32.87 3.26 -3.05
C ARG A 88 -33.30 2.16 -2.09
N SER A 89 -33.17 2.44 -0.78
CA SER A 89 -34.09 1.85 0.19
C SER A 89 -35.43 2.61 0.11
N GLN A 90 -36.13 2.41 -1.02
CA GLN A 90 -37.58 2.64 -1.13
C GLN A 90 -38.21 1.46 -0.36
N ARG A 91 -39.01 1.71 0.70
CA ARG A 91 -40.47 1.88 0.61
C ARG A 91 -41.12 0.84 -0.31
#